data_AF-A0A353NBN3-F1
#
_entry.id   AF-A0A353NBN3-F1
#
_cell.length_a   1.000
_cell.length_b   1.000
_cell.length_c   1.000
_cell.angle_alpha   90.00
_cell.angle_beta   90.00
_cell.angle_gamma   90.00
#
_symmetry.space_group_name_H-M   'P 1'
#
loop_
_entity.id
_entity.type
_entity.pdbx_description
1 polymer ?
#
loop_
_entity_poly.entity_id
_entity_poly.type
_entity_poly.pdbx_seq_one_letter_code
_entity_poly.pdbx_strand_id
1 'polypeptide(L)'
;MPETSIQKSFTLSTYITPILVVLALPVIYYISRHNYNLFHSLADGVSIVIAACAFTIIWNSRRSVDNNYFLYAGVAFLFFAFLDLLHLLGNKDMGVFPQHGNLGPAFYIASRYVLSIH
;
A
#
# COMPACT_ATOMS: atom_id res chain seq x y z
N MET A 1 -37.31 -9.53 14.74
CA MET A 1 -36.27 -8.90 15.58
C MET A 1 -34.89 -9.13 14.94
N PRO A 2 -34.44 -8.28 14.00
CA PRO A 2 -33.17 -8.45 13.24
C PRO A 2 -31.92 -7.84 13.90
N GLU A 3 -32.08 -7.01 14.94
CA GLU A 3 -31.00 -6.24 15.60
C GLU A 3 -29.85 -7.09 16.16
N THR A 4 -30.12 -8.31 16.62
CA THR A 4 -29.15 -9.16 17.31
C THR A 4 -28.09 -9.77 16.38
N SER A 5 -28.41 -9.93 15.09
CA SER A 5 -27.49 -10.50 14.08
C SER A 5 -26.44 -9.49 13.62
N ILE A 6 -26.85 -8.24 13.41
CA ILE A 6 -25.97 -7.14 13.00
C ILE A 6 -24.99 -6.80 14.14
N GLN A 7 -25.46 -6.73 15.39
CA GLN A 7 -24.58 -6.50 16.54
C GLN A 7 -23.56 -7.63 16.79
N LYS A 8 -23.94 -8.90 16.55
CA LYS A 8 -22.99 -10.02 16.60
C LYS A 8 -21.93 -9.92 15.50
N SER A 9 -22.30 -9.58 14.28
CA SER A 9 -21.33 -9.40 13.18
C SER A 9 -20.35 -8.27 13.47
N PHE A 10 -20.84 -7.18 14.08
CA PHE A 10 -20.04 -6.01 14.42
C PHE A 10 -19.06 -6.32 15.56
N THR A 11 -19.52 -6.96 16.63
CA THR A 11 -18.66 -7.36 17.76
C THR A 11 -17.65 -8.44 17.36
N LEU A 12 -18.04 -9.43 16.55
CA LEU A 12 -17.13 -10.46 16.06
C LEU A 12 -16.02 -9.86 15.17
N SER A 13 -16.35 -8.94 14.27
CA SER A 13 -15.36 -8.23 13.45
C SER A 13 -14.36 -7.44 14.29
N THR A 14 -14.82 -6.81 15.37
CA THR A 14 -13.97 -6.03 16.29
C THR A 14 -12.90 -6.88 16.96
N TYR A 15 -13.18 -8.16 17.26
CA TYR A 15 -12.18 -9.07 17.86
C TYR A 15 -11.36 -9.84 16.83
N ILE A 16 -11.92 -10.18 15.67
CA ILE A 16 -11.20 -10.93 14.61
C ILE A 16 -10.06 -10.09 14.03
N THR A 17 -10.31 -8.80 13.76
CA THR A 17 -9.31 -7.92 13.11
C THR A 17 -7.99 -7.82 13.87
N PRO A 18 -7.96 -7.50 15.18
CA PRO A 18 -6.71 -7.44 15.93
C PRO A 18 -6.02 -8.81 16.05
N ILE A 19 -6.79 -9.91 16.15
CA ILE A 19 -6.23 -11.27 16.17
C ILE A 19 -5.51 -11.58 14.85
N LEU A 20 -6.12 -11.24 13.71
CA LEU A 20 -5.49 -11.43 12.40
C LEU A 20 -4.19 -10.61 12.26
N VAL A 21 -4.17 -9.37 12.75
CA VAL A 21 -2.96 -8.52 12.74
C VAL A 21 -1.86 -9.14 13.60
N VAL A 22 -2.19 -9.57 14.82
CA VAL A 22 -1.22 -10.21 15.73
C VAL A 22 -0.65 -11.50 15.14
N LEU A 23 -1.49 -12.30 14.46
CA LEU A 23 -1.06 -13.53 13.81
C LEU A 23 -0.27 -13.30 12.51
N ALA A 24 -0.50 -12.18 11.80
CA ALA A 24 0.25 -11.86 10.58
C ALA A 24 1.72 -11.53 10.87
N LEU A 25 2.03 -10.88 12.00
CA LEU A 25 3.39 -10.49 12.39
C LEU A 25 4.41 -11.65 12.43
N PRO A 26 4.16 -12.78 13.14
CA PRO A 26 5.11 -13.89 13.18
C PRO A 26 5.27 -14.58 11.81
N VAL A 27 4.22 -14.63 10.99
CA VAL A 27 4.28 -15.18 9.63
C VAL A 27 5.21 -14.34 8.75
N ILE A 28 5.01 -13.02 8.77
CA ILE A 28 5.84 -12.07 8.01
C ILE A 28 7.28 -12.10 8.51
N TYR A 29 7.51 -12.21 9.83
CA TYR A 29 8.85 -12.37 10.40
C TYR A 29 9.55 -13.64 9.91
N TYR A 30 8.83 -14.76 9.87
CA TYR A 30 9.37 -16.02 9.36
C TYR A 30 9.75 -15.93 7.86
N ILE A 31 8.91 -15.29 7.05
CA ILE A 31 9.17 -15.04 5.63
C ILE A 31 10.42 -14.17 5.46
N SER A 32 10.56 -13.10 6.25
CA SER A 32 11.71 -12.19 6.22
C SER A 32 13.06 -12.91 6.41
N ARG A 33 13.08 -13.99 7.20
CA ARG A 33 14.30 -14.79 7.45
C ARG A 33 14.65 -15.75 6.31
N HIS A 34 13.67 -16.20 5.53
CA HIS A 34 13.88 -17.19 4.47
C HIS A 34 13.99 -16.55 3.08
N ASN A 35 13.18 -15.53 2.81
CA ASN A 35 13.16 -14.83 1.52
C ASN A 35 12.87 -13.35 1.73
N TYR A 36 13.94 -12.57 1.81
CA TYR A 36 13.87 -11.13 1.98
C TYR A 36 13.10 -10.43 0.84
N ASN A 37 13.27 -10.89 -0.40
CA ASN A 37 12.59 -10.30 -1.56
C ASN A 37 11.07 -10.50 -1.48
N LEU A 38 10.62 -11.67 -1.01
CA LEU A 38 9.20 -11.94 -0.81
C LEU A 38 8.63 -11.06 0.31
N PHE A 39 9.35 -10.94 1.43
CA PHE A 39 8.96 -10.04 2.52
C PHE A 39 8.86 -8.58 2.05
N HIS A 40 9.89 -8.09 1.36
CA HIS A 40 9.96 -6.73 0.84
C HIS A 40 8.82 -6.46 -0.15
N SER A 41 8.55 -7.40 -1.07
CA SER A 41 7.44 -7.28 -2.03
C SER A 41 6.07 -7.26 -1.36
N LEU A 42 5.86 -8.06 -0.32
CA LEU A 42 4.62 -8.06 0.45
C LEU A 42 4.44 -6.74 1.22
N ALA A 43 5.50 -6.24 1.87
CA ALA A 43 5.46 -5.01 2.63
C ALA A 43 5.16 -3.79 1.73
N ASP A 44 5.85 -3.68 0.60
CA ASP A 44 5.66 -2.58 -0.35
C ASP A 44 4.30 -2.72 -1.07
N GLY A 45 3.89 -3.95 -1.40
CA GLY A 45 2.58 -4.23 -2.00
C GLY A 45 1.41 -3.74 -1.15
N VAL A 46 1.48 -3.88 0.18
CA VAL A 46 0.46 -3.33 1.09
C VAL A 46 0.39 -1.81 0.97
N SER A 47 1.54 -1.13 0.95
CA SER A 47 1.60 0.34 0.82
C SER A 47 1.02 0.83 -0.51
N ILE A 48 1.34 0.13 -1.61
CA ILE A 48 0.81 0.40 -2.96
C ILE A 48 -0.71 0.24 -2.99
N VAL A 49 -1.25 -0.83 -2.40
CA VAL A 49 -2.70 -1.07 -2.35
C VAL A 49 -3.40 0.00 -1.53
N ILE A 50 -2.85 0.39 -0.38
CA ILE A 50 -3.42 1.46 0.45
C ILE A 50 -3.47 2.78 -0.33
N ALA A 51 -2.39 3.14 -1.03
CA ALA A 51 -2.32 4.35 -1.84
C ALA A 51 -3.33 4.31 -3.03
N ALA A 52 -3.46 3.17 -3.70
CA ALA A 52 -4.44 2.99 -4.79
C ALA A 52 -5.89 3.07 -4.28
N CYS A 53 -6.18 2.52 -3.10
CA CYS A 53 -7.48 2.66 -2.44
C CYS A 53 -7.77 4.12 -2.08
N ALA A 54 -6.79 4.83 -1.52
CA ALA A 54 -6.92 6.26 -1.19
C ALA A 54 -7.24 7.09 -2.46
N PHE A 55 -6.50 6.88 -3.55
CA PHE A 55 -6.79 7.49 -4.84
C PHE A 55 -8.22 7.17 -5.31
N THR A 56 -8.61 5.89 -5.25
CA THR A 56 -9.94 5.45 -5.72
C THR A 56 -11.07 6.12 -4.94
N ILE A 57 -10.94 6.23 -3.62
CA ILE A 57 -11.92 6.92 -2.76
C ILE A 57 -12.04 8.38 -3.17
N ILE A 58 -10.92 9.09 -3.24
CA ILE A 58 -10.86 10.51 -3.59
C ILE A 58 -11.43 10.75 -5.01
N TRP A 59 -11.05 9.91 -5.97
CA TRP A 59 -11.49 10.02 -7.35
C TRP A 59 -12.99 9.77 -7.53
N ASN A 60 -13.57 8.88 -6.73
CA ASN A 60 -15.01 8.66 -6.68
C ASN A 60 -15.74 9.84 -6.03
N SER A 61 -15.16 10.42 -4.98
CA SER A 61 -15.71 11.59 -4.29
C SER A 61 -15.54 12.91 -5.04
N ARG A 62 -14.92 12.93 -6.23
CA ARG A 62 -14.64 14.16 -7.02
C ARG A 62 -15.83 15.07 -7.28
N ARG A 63 -17.05 14.52 -7.32
CA ARG A 63 -18.28 15.29 -7.56
C ARG A 63 -18.84 15.92 -6.29
N SER A 64 -18.45 15.41 -5.13
CA SER A 64 -18.92 15.85 -3.81
C SER A 64 -17.89 16.70 -3.07
N VAL A 65 -16.63 16.65 -3.51
CA VAL A 65 -15.52 17.39 -2.90
C VAL A 65 -15.31 18.69 -3.66
N ASP A 66 -15.67 19.80 -3.04
CA ASP A 66 -15.59 21.15 -3.62
C ASP A 66 -14.15 21.73 -3.62
N ASN A 67 -13.21 21.03 -2.96
CA ASN A 67 -11.82 21.46 -2.82
C ASN A 67 -10.88 20.64 -3.73
N ASN A 68 -10.33 21.31 -4.73
CA ASN A 68 -9.35 20.76 -5.67
C ASN A 68 -8.09 20.18 -5.01
N TYR A 69 -7.78 20.58 -3.76
CA TYR A 69 -6.63 20.04 -3.02
C TYR A 69 -6.73 18.53 -2.79
N PHE A 70 -7.91 18.00 -2.48
CA PHE A 70 -8.08 16.56 -2.30
C PHE A 70 -7.87 15.80 -3.60
N LEU A 71 -8.31 16.35 -4.74
CA LEU A 71 -8.06 15.74 -6.04
C LEU A 71 -6.57 15.70 -6.37
N TYR A 72 -5.85 16.78 -6.07
CA TYR A 72 -4.38 16.82 -6.20
C TYR A 72 -3.71 15.74 -5.32
N ALA A 73 -4.19 15.55 -4.08
CA ALA A 73 -3.74 14.48 -3.18
C ALA A 73 -3.95 13.08 -3.75
N GLY A 74 -5.14 12.82 -4.28
CA GLY A 74 -5.44 11.53 -4.91
C GLY A 74 -4.48 11.22 -6.05
N VAL A 75 -4.24 12.18 -6.93
CA VAL A 75 -3.31 12.01 -8.06
C VAL A 75 -1.88 11.80 -7.55
N ALA A 76 -1.44 12.52 -6.51
CA ALA A 76 -0.14 12.30 -5.89
C ALA A 76 0.00 10.87 -5.35
N PHE A 77 -1.03 10.31 -4.71
CA PHE A 77 -1.02 8.92 -4.24
C PHE A 77 -0.95 7.90 -5.39
N LEU A 78 -1.55 8.19 -6.55
CA LEU A 78 -1.44 7.33 -7.72
C LEU A 78 0.01 7.30 -8.25
N PHE A 79 0.66 8.46 -8.36
CA PHE A 79 2.07 8.53 -8.77
C PHE A 79 3.01 7.91 -7.75
N PHE A 80 2.75 8.12 -6.46
CA PHE A 80 3.47 7.45 -5.38
C PHE A 80 3.38 5.93 -5.53
N ALA A 81 2.17 5.37 -5.64
CA ALA A 81 1.95 3.93 -5.80
C ALA A 81 2.64 3.35 -7.04
N PHE A 82 2.63 4.10 -8.15
CA PHE A 82 3.30 3.71 -9.38
C PHE A 82 4.83 3.70 -9.24
N LEU A 83 5.42 4.74 -8.64
CA LEU A 83 6.85 4.81 -8.42
C LEU A 83 7.34 3.79 -7.39
N ASP A 84 6.54 3.50 -6.36
CA ASP A 84 6.85 2.48 -5.35
C ASP A 84 6.82 1.07 -5.97
N LEU A 85 5.90 0.82 -6.91
CA LEU A 85 5.91 -0.41 -7.71
C LEU A 85 7.17 -0.51 -8.59
N LEU A 86 7.58 0.59 -9.24
CA LEU A 86 8.80 0.62 -10.03
C LEU A 86 10.06 0.47 -9.15
N HIS A 87 10.06 1.01 -7.93
CA HIS A 87 11.12 0.77 -6.95
C HIS A 87 11.29 -0.71 -6.67
N LEU A 88 10.17 -1.40 -6.40
CA LEU A 88 10.17 -2.82 -6.12
C LEU A 88 10.74 -3.62 -7.31
N LEU A 89 10.22 -3.39 -8.51
CA LEU A 89 10.67 -4.10 -9.73
C LEU A 89 12.10 -3.71 -10.15
N GLY A 90 12.48 -2.46 -9.90
CA GLY A 90 13.79 -1.87 -10.20
C GLY A 90 14.90 -2.29 -9.27
N ASN A 91 14.57 -2.95 -8.15
CA ASN A 91 15.57 -3.44 -7.22
C ASN A 91 16.37 -4.57 -7.87
N LYS A 92 17.70 -4.50 -7.76
CA LYS A 92 18.64 -5.44 -8.41
C LYS A 92 18.32 -6.91 -8.10
N ASP A 93 17.80 -7.17 -6.90
CA ASP A 93 17.53 -8.51 -6.40
C ASP A 93 16.24 -9.11 -7.00
N MET A 94 15.41 -8.32 -7.69
CA MET A 94 14.22 -8.79 -8.41
C MET A 94 14.50 -9.21 -9.87
N GLY A 95 15.59 -8.73 -10.48
CA GLY A 95 16.03 -9.17 -11.81
C GLY A 95 15.14 -8.76 -12.99
N VAL A 96 14.18 -7.84 -12.81
CA VAL A 96 13.24 -7.42 -13.87
C VAL A 96 13.91 -6.50 -14.90
N PHE A 97 14.88 -5.69 -14.47
CA PHE A 97 15.67 -4.81 -15.35
C PHE A 97 17.16 -5.22 -15.36
N PRO A 98 17.52 -6.39 -15.92
CA PRO A 98 18.87 -6.96 -15.78
C PRO A 98 19.95 -6.18 -16.54
N GLN A 99 19.56 -5.38 -17.54
CA GLN A 99 20.46 -4.54 -18.33
C GLN A 99 20.79 -3.20 -17.66
N HIS A 100 20.08 -2.86 -16.58
CA HIS A 100 20.25 -1.63 -15.83
C HIS A 100 20.80 -1.96 -14.44
N GLY A 101 21.48 -1.00 -13.80
CA GLY A 101 21.95 -1.17 -12.41
C GLY A 101 20.79 -1.24 -11.41
N ASN A 102 21.07 -1.00 -10.13
CA ASN A 102 20.01 -0.93 -9.12
C ASN A 102 19.17 0.36 -9.33
N LEU A 103 18.04 0.24 -10.01
CA LEU A 103 17.09 1.34 -10.25
C LEU A 103 16.20 1.59 -9.03
N GLY A 104 16.10 0.62 -8.12
CA GLY A 104 15.30 0.70 -6.91
C GLY A 104 15.51 2.01 -6.13
N PRO A 105 16.73 2.35 -5.68
CA PRO A 105 16.97 3.58 -4.93
C PRO A 105 16.54 4.86 -5.65
N ALA A 106 16.68 4.93 -6.98
CA ALA A 106 16.28 6.10 -7.74
C ALA A 106 14.76 6.28 -7.75
N PHE A 107 14.02 5.20 -8.01
CA PHE A 107 12.55 5.23 -7.96
C PHE A 107 12.01 5.49 -6.55
N TYR A 108 12.69 4.98 -5.52
CA TYR A 108 12.34 5.27 -4.13
C TYR A 108 12.48 6.76 -3.82
N ILE A 109 13.60 7.37 -4.21
CA ILE A 109 13.81 8.82 -4.01
C ILE A 109 12.73 9.60 -4.77
N ALA A 110 12.44 9.21 -6.01
CA ALA A 110 11.37 9.84 -6.81
C ALA A 110 10.00 9.75 -6.12
N SER A 111 9.63 8.59 -5.55
CA SER A 111 8.36 8.43 -4.85
C SER A 111 8.26 9.34 -3.62
N ARG A 112 9.36 9.52 -2.88
CA ARG A 112 9.43 10.46 -1.75
C ARG A 112 9.34 11.92 -2.17
N TYR A 113 9.93 12.28 -3.32
CA TYR A 113 9.78 13.62 -3.87
C TYR A 113 8.33 13.95 -4.21
N VAL A 114 7.60 13.02 -4.86
CA VAL A 114 6.18 13.20 -5.18
C VAL A 114 5.35 13.45 -3.91
N LEU A 115 5.63 12.71 -2.84
CA LEU A 115 4.93 12.91 -1.57
C LEU A 115 5.29 14.23 -0.88
N SER A 116 6.53 14.72 -1.04
CA SER A 116 6.99 15.96 -0.42
C SER A 116 6.46 17.23 -1.08
N ILE A 117 6.13 17.18 -2.37
CA ILE A 117 5.60 18.34 -3.14
C ILE A 117 4.07 18.41 -3.09
N HIS A 118 3.42 17.44 -2.45
CA HIS A 118 1.98 17.37 -2.28
C HIS A 118 1.55 18.03 -0.96
#